data_AF-A0A7X3RS06-F1
#
_entry.id   AF-A0A7X3RS06-F1
#
_cell.length_a   1.000
_cell.length_b   1.000
_cell.length_c   1.000
_cell.angle_alpha   90.00
_cell.angle_beta   90.00
_cell.angle_gamma   90.00
#
_symmetry.space_group_name_H-M   'P 1'
#
loop_
_entity.id
_entity.type
_entity.pdbx_description
1 polymer ?
#
loop_
_entity_poly.entity_id
_entity_poly.type
_entity_poly.pdbx_seq_one_letter_code
_entity_poly.pdbx_strand_id
1 'polypeptide(L)'
;MWRFFFLTVMCISSTLPIPFTSDIHALSNVNDVEEIGFDEKLASSIDLDTEFHGENGKMMSISSFFGQEKPVVLSLAYFTCPRLCLLGTDGVLEVINQMDSFRPGKDYTVVTMSFDPEESPEVIEAKAARYRKALAGGAQEAGDWHFFTATEENILRLTDSVGFRFKKDGEEFAHPSGIVILTPEGVISRYLYGVQYDPRNFKLSLIEASEGKIGSSELLNKVLMFCYQFDPVGKRYALAALNVVKAGGMVTLAVLVTFLCLMWRREKKIH
;
A
#
# COMPACT_ATOMS: atom_id res chain seq x y z
N MET A 1 20.28 -63.05 -13.71
CA MET A 1 19.74 -63.74 -12.52
C MET A 1 18.88 -62.72 -11.77
N TRP A 2 17.62 -62.55 -12.19
CA TRP A 2 16.74 -61.49 -11.70
C TRP A 2 15.56 -62.14 -10.99
N ARG A 3 15.50 -61.98 -9.67
CA ARG A 3 14.36 -62.33 -8.81
C ARG A 3 14.09 -61.06 -8.01
N PHE A 4 12.86 -60.55 -8.01
CA PHE A 4 12.16 -59.94 -6.88
C PHE A 4 10.77 -59.53 -7.41
N PHE A 5 9.77 -60.41 -7.24
CA PHE A 5 8.80 -60.46 -6.14
C PHE A 5 7.73 -59.37 -6.21
N PHE A 6 6.53 -59.83 -6.58
CA PHE A 6 5.23 -59.17 -6.52
C PHE A 6 4.92 -58.65 -5.11
N LEU A 7 4.37 -57.44 -5.02
CA LEU A 7 3.42 -57.07 -3.97
C LEU A 7 2.52 -55.93 -4.48
N THR A 8 1.36 -56.33 -4.97
CA THR A 8 0.19 -55.50 -5.26
C THR A 8 -0.44 -55.03 -3.96
N VAL A 9 -0.43 -53.72 -3.70
CA VAL A 9 -1.30 -53.07 -2.71
C VAL A 9 -2.29 -52.19 -3.49
N MET A 10 -3.53 -52.65 -3.53
CA MET A 10 -4.65 -51.98 -4.16
C MET A 10 -5.34 -51.13 -3.09
N CYS A 11 -4.90 -49.88 -2.93
CA CYS A 11 -5.61 -48.88 -2.13
C CYS A 11 -6.65 -48.19 -3.02
N ILE A 12 -7.91 -48.59 -2.88
CA ILE A 12 -9.05 -47.85 -3.45
C ILE A 12 -9.25 -46.61 -2.57
N SER A 13 -8.66 -45.48 -2.96
CA SER A 13 -8.98 -44.17 -2.41
C SER A 13 -10.19 -43.61 -3.14
N SER A 14 -11.36 -43.75 -2.55
CA SER A 14 -12.59 -43.05 -2.95
C SER A 14 -12.44 -41.56 -2.62
N THR A 15 -11.81 -40.80 -3.51
CA THR A 15 -11.81 -39.34 -3.50
C THR A 15 -13.06 -38.85 -4.23
N LEU A 16 -14.16 -38.67 -3.50
CA LEU A 16 -15.24 -37.81 -3.96
C LEU A 16 -14.69 -36.37 -4.03
N PRO A 17 -14.68 -35.71 -5.20
CA PRO A 17 -14.26 -34.32 -5.28
C PRO A 17 -15.31 -33.48 -4.56
N ILE A 18 -14.92 -32.90 -3.43
CA ILE A 18 -15.68 -31.83 -2.78
C ILE A 18 -15.64 -30.67 -3.79
N PRO A 19 -16.79 -30.16 -4.28
CA PRO A 19 -16.79 -28.98 -5.14
C PRO A 19 -16.49 -27.78 -4.24
N PHE A 20 -15.20 -27.46 -4.09
CA PHE A 20 -14.75 -26.22 -3.47
C PHE A 20 -14.59 -25.18 -4.59
N THR A 21 -15.71 -24.69 -5.12
CA THR A 21 -15.72 -23.50 -5.96
C THR A 21 -16.17 -22.32 -5.10
N SER A 22 -15.27 -21.87 -4.23
CA SER A 22 -15.30 -20.48 -3.77
C SER A 22 -14.29 -19.74 -4.62
N ASP A 23 -14.75 -19.17 -5.72
CA ASP A 23 -13.98 -18.20 -6.49
C ASP A 23 -13.82 -16.95 -5.62
N ILE A 24 -12.87 -16.98 -4.68
CA ILE A 24 -12.40 -15.79 -3.97
C ILE A 24 -11.50 -15.05 -4.95
N HIS A 25 -12.10 -14.40 -5.94
CA HIS A 25 -11.42 -13.40 -6.70
C HIS A 25 -11.51 -12.07 -5.93
N ALA A 26 -10.37 -11.37 -5.84
CA ALA A 26 -10.30 -10.03 -5.27
C ALA A 26 -11.02 -8.99 -6.16
N LEU A 27 -11.34 -9.35 -7.40
CA LEU A 27 -12.10 -8.57 -8.38
C LEU A 27 -12.99 -9.52 -9.18
N SER A 28 -14.25 -9.17 -9.42
CA SER A 28 -15.14 -9.92 -10.29
C SER A 28 -14.76 -9.83 -11.77
N ASN A 29 -14.06 -8.75 -12.17
CA ASN A 29 -13.62 -8.49 -13.53
C ASN A 29 -12.14 -8.12 -13.59
N VAL A 30 -11.35 -8.93 -14.30
CA VAL A 30 -9.89 -8.76 -14.43
C VAL A 30 -9.51 -7.50 -15.23
N ASN A 31 -10.41 -6.97 -16.06
CA ASN A 31 -10.17 -5.75 -16.82
C ASN A 31 -10.25 -4.47 -15.96
N ASP A 32 -10.90 -4.53 -14.80
CA ASP A 32 -11.03 -3.38 -13.90
C ASP A 32 -9.72 -3.06 -13.15
N VAL A 33 -8.75 -3.98 -13.20
CA VAL A 33 -7.43 -3.84 -12.57
C VAL A 33 -6.69 -2.58 -13.05
N GLU A 34 -6.85 -2.17 -14.32
CA GLU A 34 -6.19 -0.96 -14.83
C GLU A 34 -6.82 0.33 -14.26
N GLU A 35 -8.09 0.28 -13.87
CA GLU A 35 -8.85 1.42 -13.34
C GLU A 35 -8.66 1.58 -11.82
N ILE A 36 -8.20 0.55 -11.10
CA ILE A 36 -8.01 0.56 -9.64
C ILE A 36 -6.53 0.80 -9.31
N GLY A 37 -6.23 1.79 -8.46
CA GLY A 37 -4.84 2.11 -8.15
C GLY A 37 -4.62 3.46 -7.51
N PHE A 38 -3.36 3.80 -7.30
CA PHE A 38 -2.94 5.16 -6.97
C PHE A 38 -2.31 5.81 -8.20
N ASP A 39 -2.79 7.00 -8.58
CA ASP A 39 -2.03 7.96 -9.37
C ASP A 39 -1.27 8.87 -8.42
N GLU A 40 0.04 8.70 -8.28
CA GLU A 40 0.82 9.53 -7.34
C GLU A 40 0.71 11.03 -7.71
N LYS A 41 0.12 11.82 -6.81
CA LYS A 41 0.00 13.28 -6.90
C LYS A 41 0.98 13.98 -5.95
N LEU A 42 2.23 13.48 -5.85
CA LEU A 42 3.28 14.07 -5.00
C LEU A 42 3.40 15.59 -5.21
N ALA A 43 3.70 16.33 -4.14
CA ALA A 43 3.77 17.79 -4.09
C ALA A 43 2.45 18.53 -4.37
N SER A 44 1.34 17.81 -4.60
CA SER A 44 0.02 18.43 -4.76
C SER A 44 -0.66 18.59 -3.40
N SER A 45 -1.47 19.64 -3.26
CA SER A 45 -2.31 19.84 -2.09
C SER A 45 -3.60 19.03 -2.21
N ILE A 46 -4.07 18.49 -1.09
CA ILE A 46 -5.40 17.86 -1.02
C ILE A 46 -6.50 18.93 -0.96
N ASP A 47 -7.73 18.53 -1.25
CA ASP A 47 -8.90 19.38 -1.09
C ASP A 47 -9.23 19.56 0.40
N LEU A 48 -8.86 20.71 0.95
CA LEU A 48 -9.07 21.03 2.38
C LEU A 48 -10.47 21.55 2.71
N ASP A 49 -11.25 21.93 1.68
CA ASP A 49 -12.57 22.54 1.84
C ASP A 49 -13.68 21.48 1.96
N THR A 50 -13.32 20.21 1.84
CA THR A 50 -14.26 19.11 1.88
C THR A 50 -14.83 18.92 3.29
N GLU A 51 -16.15 18.74 3.39
CA GLU A 51 -16.85 18.47 4.65
C GLU A 51 -17.12 16.98 4.82
N PHE A 52 -16.96 16.50 6.05
CA PHE A 52 -17.02 15.09 6.40
C PHE A 52 -17.98 14.86 7.57
N HIS A 53 -18.59 13.67 7.55
CA HIS A 53 -19.43 13.15 8.60
C HIS A 53 -18.56 12.32 9.53
N GLY A 54 -18.27 12.87 10.70
CA GLY A 54 -17.47 12.22 11.71
C GLY A 54 -18.27 11.40 12.71
N GLU A 55 -17.56 10.98 13.74
CA GLU A 55 -18.14 10.35 14.94
C GLU A 55 -19.26 11.21 15.53
N ASN A 56 -20.33 10.57 16.01
CA ASN A 56 -21.54 11.19 16.57
C ASN A 56 -22.34 12.06 15.57
N GLY A 57 -22.13 11.89 14.26
CA GLY A 57 -22.83 12.66 13.23
C GLY A 57 -22.39 14.13 13.15
N LYS A 58 -21.24 14.46 13.74
CA LYS A 58 -20.70 15.83 13.70
C LYS A 58 -20.09 16.10 12.33
N MET A 59 -20.50 17.20 11.71
CA MET A 59 -19.83 17.74 10.53
C MET A 59 -18.45 18.28 10.92
N MET A 60 -17.41 17.85 10.20
CA MET A 60 -16.04 18.33 10.38
C MET A 60 -15.43 18.64 9.01
N SER A 61 -14.69 19.73 8.91
CA SER A 61 -13.85 20.00 7.74
C SER A 61 -12.53 19.25 7.88
N ILE A 62 -12.05 18.64 6.80
CA ILE A 62 -10.72 18.00 6.79
C ILE A 62 -9.60 18.97 7.16
N SER A 63 -9.74 20.26 6.82
CA SER A 63 -8.81 21.31 7.23
C SER A 63 -8.54 21.36 8.74
N SER A 64 -9.49 20.90 9.57
CA SER A 64 -9.33 20.86 11.04
C SER A 64 -8.23 19.90 11.51
N PHE A 65 -7.83 18.93 10.68
CA PHE A 65 -6.73 18.01 10.98
C PHE A 65 -5.35 18.59 10.59
N PHE A 66 -5.32 19.74 9.90
CA PHE A 66 -4.12 20.40 9.40
C PHE A 66 -3.82 21.68 10.18
N GLY A 67 -2.61 22.24 10.00
CA GLY A 67 -2.20 23.51 10.63
C GLY A 67 -1.71 23.41 12.08
N GLN A 68 -1.58 22.20 12.64
CA GLN A 68 -1.03 21.97 13.99
C GLN A 68 0.48 21.71 13.99
N GLU A 69 1.21 22.13 12.94
CA GLU A 69 2.64 21.81 12.71
C GLU A 69 2.95 20.30 12.70
N LYS A 70 1.93 19.46 12.53
CA LYS A 70 2.03 17.99 12.53
C LYS A 70 1.71 17.44 11.13
N PRO A 71 2.49 16.47 10.63
CA PRO A 71 2.14 15.75 9.43
C PRO A 71 0.90 14.87 9.69
N VAL A 72 0.20 14.54 8.61
CA VAL A 72 -1.04 13.75 8.66
C VAL A 72 -0.86 12.45 7.90
N VAL A 73 -1.23 11.34 8.53
CA VAL A 73 -1.37 10.03 7.89
C VAL A 73 -2.81 9.89 7.43
N LEU A 74 -3.04 9.86 6.12
CA LEU A 74 -4.35 9.60 5.53
C LEU A 74 -4.44 8.13 5.10
N SER A 75 -5.41 7.41 5.68
CA SER A 75 -5.75 6.04 5.32
C SER A 75 -7.16 6.00 4.74
N LEU A 76 -7.32 5.40 3.56
CA LEU A 76 -8.60 5.22 2.89
C LEU A 76 -9.05 3.78 3.10
N ALA A 77 -10.25 3.59 3.66
CA ALA A 77 -10.75 2.29 4.08
C ALA A 77 -12.22 2.10 3.71
N TYR A 78 -12.72 0.89 3.92
CA TYR A 78 -14.15 0.56 3.85
C TYR A 78 -14.50 -0.21 5.13
N PHE A 79 -15.31 0.39 6.02
CA PHE A 79 -15.44 -0.08 7.40
C PHE A 79 -16.35 -1.31 7.53
N THR A 80 -17.41 -1.38 6.73
CA THR A 80 -18.34 -2.53 6.70
C THR A 80 -17.91 -3.65 5.75
N CYS A 81 -16.76 -3.51 5.07
CA CYS A 81 -16.18 -4.55 4.23
C CYS A 81 -16.13 -5.90 4.96
N PRO A 82 -16.83 -6.95 4.48
CA PRO A 82 -16.79 -8.28 5.09
C PRO A 82 -15.46 -9.02 4.81
N ARG A 83 -14.57 -8.41 4.01
CA ARG A 83 -13.31 -9.00 3.52
C ARG A 83 -12.08 -8.39 4.22
N LEU A 84 -10.94 -8.45 3.53
CA LEU A 84 -9.62 -8.07 4.02
C LEU A 84 -9.35 -6.55 4.01
N CYS A 85 -10.34 -5.69 3.76
CA CYS A 85 -10.15 -4.23 3.68
C CYS A 85 -9.57 -3.65 4.99
N LEU A 86 -9.93 -4.24 6.14
CA LEU A 86 -9.43 -3.80 7.45
C LEU A 86 -7.96 -4.16 7.70
N LEU A 87 -7.33 -5.02 6.87
CA LEU A 87 -5.90 -5.31 7.01
C LEU A 87 -5.05 -4.05 6.84
N GLY A 88 -5.47 -3.10 5.98
CA GLY A 88 -4.76 -1.83 5.81
C GLY A 88 -4.73 -1.01 7.10
N THR A 89 -5.90 -0.83 7.73
CA THR A 89 -6.05 -0.09 8.99
C THR A 89 -5.40 -0.84 10.16
N ASP A 90 -5.46 -2.17 10.18
CA ASP A 90 -4.76 -3.00 11.16
C ASP A 90 -3.23 -2.88 11.02
N GLY A 91 -2.71 -2.76 9.79
CA GLY A 91 -1.30 -2.47 9.53
C GLY A 91 -0.86 -1.09 10.02
N VAL A 92 -1.74 -0.08 9.90
CA VAL A 92 -1.52 1.24 10.50
C VAL A 92 -1.45 1.13 12.03
N LEU A 93 -2.38 0.40 12.65
CA LEU A 93 -2.36 0.17 14.10
C LEU A 93 -1.06 -0.53 14.54
N GLU A 94 -0.65 -1.56 13.81
CA GLU A 94 0.54 -2.34 14.11
C GLU A 94 1.81 -1.48 14.04
N VAL A 95 2.01 -0.71 12.97
CA VAL A 95 3.20 0.14 12.84
C VAL A 95 3.24 1.23 13.90
N ILE A 96 2.09 1.80 14.27
CA ILE A 96 1.98 2.76 15.37
C ILE A 96 2.44 2.12 16.69
N ASN A 97 1.92 0.93 17.01
CA ASN A 97 2.25 0.22 18.25
C ASN A 97 3.70 -0.26 18.31
N GLN A 98 4.39 -0.39 17.17
CA GLN A 98 5.82 -0.69 17.11
C GLN A 98 6.71 0.55 17.33
N MET A 99 6.14 1.76 17.38
CA MET A 99 6.87 3.01 17.59
C MET A 99 6.70 3.54 19.03
N ASP A 100 7.65 3.25 19.92
CA ASP A 100 7.55 3.66 21.33
C ASP A 100 7.59 5.18 21.55
N SER A 101 8.36 5.89 20.71
CA SER A 101 8.75 7.30 20.92
C SER A 101 8.12 8.29 19.95
N PHE A 102 7.31 7.83 19.01
CA PHE A 102 6.73 8.63 17.94
C PHE A 102 5.24 8.31 17.87
N ARG A 103 4.41 9.22 18.36
CA ARG A 103 3.04 8.92 18.80
C ARG A 103 2.00 9.78 18.08
N PRO A 104 0.84 9.20 17.71
CA PRO A 104 -0.31 9.98 17.26
C PRO A 104 -0.67 11.05 18.30
N GLY A 105 -1.05 12.23 17.83
CA GLY A 105 -1.45 13.36 18.65
C GLY A 105 -0.32 14.16 19.27
N LYS A 106 0.86 13.55 19.41
CA LYS A 106 2.08 14.27 19.79
C LYS A 106 2.87 14.69 18.56
N ASP A 107 3.18 13.73 17.70
CA ASP A 107 4.14 13.90 16.62
C ASP A 107 3.49 13.94 15.23
N TYR A 108 2.30 13.36 15.09
CA TYR A 108 1.53 13.33 13.83
C TYR A 108 0.03 13.08 14.11
N THR A 109 -0.83 13.35 13.14
CA THR A 109 -2.26 13.05 13.22
C THR A 109 -2.58 11.86 12.32
N VAL A 110 -3.50 10.97 12.73
CA VAL A 110 -3.97 9.88 11.90
C VAL A 110 -5.43 10.11 11.51
N VAL A 111 -5.70 10.05 10.22
CA VAL A 111 -7.00 10.25 9.65
C VAL A 111 -7.35 9.02 8.82
N THR A 112 -8.43 8.32 9.21
CA THR A 112 -8.95 7.19 8.46
C THR A 112 -10.33 7.54 7.92
N MET A 113 -10.43 7.70 6.60
CA MET A 113 -11.69 7.98 5.93
C MET A 113 -12.25 6.70 5.32
N SER A 114 -13.54 6.46 5.51
CA SER A 114 -14.26 5.49 4.68
C SER A 114 -14.63 6.10 3.32
N PHE A 115 -14.35 5.39 2.24
CA PHE A 115 -14.80 5.78 0.89
C PHE A 115 -16.19 5.21 0.54
N ASP A 116 -16.92 4.69 1.53
CA ASP A 116 -18.34 4.32 1.40
C ASP A 116 -19.25 5.42 2.00
N PRO A 117 -20.07 6.11 1.19
CA PRO A 117 -20.98 7.15 1.66
C PRO A 117 -22.13 6.62 2.52
N GLU A 118 -22.38 5.31 2.52
CA GLU A 118 -23.48 4.68 3.25
C GLU A 118 -23.09 4.28 4.69
N GLU A 119 -21.84 4.55 5.10
CA GLU A 119 -21.36 4.26 6.46
C GLU A 119 -22.15 5.03 7.53
N SER A 120 -22.75 4.29 8.46
CA SER A 120 -23.53 4.89 9.54
C SER A 120 -22.61 5.48 10.62
N PRO A 121 -23.04 6.56 11.32
CA PRO A 121 -22.27 7.13 12.43
C PRO A 121 -21.91 6.10 13.52
N GLU A 122 -22.80 5.14 13.77
CA GLU A 122 -22.59 4.07 14.75
C GLU A 122 -21.45 3.13 14.34
N VAL A 123 -21.33 2.82 13.04
CA VAL A 123 -20.22 2.00 12.54
C VAL A 123 -18.90 2.76 12.68
N ILE A 124 -18.88 4.03 12.28
CA ILE A 124 -17.69 4.90 12.38
C ILE A 124 -17.21 4.98 13.84
N GLU A 125 -18.13 5.23 14.78
CA GLU A 125 -17.82 5.30 16.21
C GLU A 125 -17.30 3.95 16.75
N ALA A 126 -17.94 2.85 16.38
CA ALA A 126 -17.51 1.51 16.81
C ALA A 126 -16.09 1.17 16.30
N LYS A 127 -15.76 1.56 15.06
CA LYS A 127 -14.40 1.38 14.51
C LYS A 127 -13.39 2.27 15.22
N ALA A 128 -13.71 3.55 15.40
CA ALA A 128 -12.84 4.48 16.10
C ALA A 128 -12.51 3.97 17.51
N ALA A 129 -13.53 3.55 18.27
CA ALA A 129 -13.38 2.99 19.61
C ALA A 129 -12.50 1.72 19.61
N ARG A 130 -12.67 0.82 18.62
CA ARG A 130 -11.84 -0.39 18.48
C ARG A 130 -10.36 -0.03 18.30
N TYR A 131 -10.03 0.83 17.34
CA TYR A 131 -8.64 1.15 17.01
C TYR A 131 -7.96 1.94 18.11
N ARG A 132 -8.65 2.94 18.66
CA ARG A 132 -8.16 3.74 19.79
C ARG A 132 -7.87 2.90 21.04
N LYS A 133 -8.74 1.94 21.37
CA LYS A 133 -8.53 1.03 22.50
C LYS A 133 -7.32 0.12 22.31
N ALA A 134 -6.97 -0.18 21.07
CA ALA A 134 -5.86 -1.06 20.73
C ALA A 134 -4.50 -0.34 20.65
N LEU A 135 -4.46 0.99 20.78
CA LEU A 135 -3.21 1.76 20.85
C LEU A 135 -2.46 1.49 22.16
N ALA A 136 -1.18 1.20 22.06
CA ALA A 136 -0.33 0.82 23.19
C ALA A 136 -0.18 1.93 24.26
N GLY A 137 -0.26 3.22 23.87
CA GLY A 137 -0.16 4.34 24.82
C GLY A 137 -1.47 4.81 25.46
N GLY A 138 -2.59 4.11 25.18
CA GLY A 138 -3.86 4.33 25.89
C GLY A 138 -4.63 5.60 25.48
N ALA A 139 -5.60 5.99 26.31
CA ALA A 139 -6.63 6.99 25.96
C ALA A 139 -6.11 8.41 25.66
N GLN A 140 -4.88 8.74 26.07
CA GLN A 140 -4.28 10.06 25.82
C GLN A 140 -3.75 10.21 24.39
N GLU A 141 -3.34 9.10 23.76
CA GLU A 141 -2.90 9.04 22.35
C GLU A 141 -4.05 8.72 21.39
N ALA A 142 -5.17 8.24 21.93
CA ALA A 142 -6.37 7.90 21.19
C ALA A 142 -7.10 9.10 20.56
N GLY A 143 -6.90 10.32 21.08
CA GLY A 143 -7.65 11.51 20.67
C GLY A 143 -7.41 11.97 19.24
N ASP A 144 -6.25 11.64 18.67
CA ASP A 144 -5.78 12.15 17.36
C ASP A 144 -5.71 11.06 16.28
N TRP A 145 -6.45 9.96 16.48
CA TRP A 145 -6.83 9.05 15.40
C TRP A 145 -8.31 9.25 15.09
N HIS A 146 -8.60 9.91 13.97
CA HIS A 146 -9.94 10.31 13.58
C HIS A 146 -10.52 9.37 12.52
N PHE A 147 -11.81 9.09 12.63
CA PHE A 147 -12.56 8.29 11.67
C PHE A 147 -13.76 9.08 11.16
N PHE A 148 -14.00 9.02 9.85
CA PHE A 148 -15.14 9.70 9.23
C PHE A 148 -15.48 9.09 7.87
N THR A 149 -16.65 9.47 7.35
CA THR A 149 -17.05 9.30 5.94
C THR A 149 -17.46 10.66 5.36
N ALA A 150 -17.86 10.71 4.10
CA ALA A 150 -18.37 11.91 3.45
C ALA A 150 -19.54 11.57 2.52
N THR A 151 -20.16 12.60 1.94
CA THR A 151 -21.05 12.42 0.80
C THR A 151 -20.26 11.86 -0.40
N GLU A 152 -20.95 11.20 -1.33
CA GLU A 152 -20.32 10.62 -2.52
C GLU A 152 -19.49 11.67 -3.31
N GLU A 153 -20.02 12.89 -3.46
CA GLU A 153 -19.33 14.02 -4.10
C GLU A 153 -18.00 14.35 -3.39
N ASN A 154 -18.04 14.45 -2.06
CA ASN A 154 -16.89 14.81 -1.24
C ASN A 154 -15.84 13.68 -1.18
N ILE A 155 -16.29 12.43 -1.14
CA ILE A 155 -15.41 11.26 -1.27
C ILE A 155 -14.67 11.33 -2.59
N LEU A 156 -15.38 11.50 -3.71
CA LEU A 156 -14.77 11.56 -5.04
C LEU A 156 -13.77 12.71 -5.18
N ARG A 157 -14.08 13.89 -4.64
CA ARG A 157 -13.15 15.04 -4.62
C ARG A 157 -11.88 14.73 -3.85
N LEU A 158 -12.00 14.20 -2.63
CA LEU A 158 -10.83 13.88 -1.81
C LEU A 158 -10.01 12.75 -2.45
N THR A 159 -10.66 11.66 -2.86
CA THR A 159 -9.99 10.51 -3.48
C THR A 159 -9.30 10.91 -4.77
N ASP A 160 -9.92 11.74 -5.61
CA ASP A 160 -9.23 12.30 -6.78
C ASP A 160 -8.04 13.17 -6.35
N SER A 161 -8.19 14.07 -5.37
CA SER A 161 -7.07 14.94 -4.95
C SER A 161 -5.82 14.18 -4.48
N VAL A 162 -5.99 12.97 -3.95
CA VAL A 162 -4.88 12.08 -3.54
C VAL A 162 -4.54 10.99 -4.56
N GLY A 163 -5.28 10.95 -5.68
CA GLY A 163 -5.11 9.99 -6.78
C GLY A 163 -5.54 8.57 -6.45
N PHE A 164 -6.41 8.37 -5.47
CA PHE A 164 -6.96 7.06 -5.11
C PHE A 164 -8.11 6.70 -6.04
N ARG A 165 -7.92 5.69 -6.89
CA ARG A 165 -8.96 5.15 -7.77
C ARG A 165 -9.50 3.85 -7.21
N PHE A 166 -10.81 3.84 -6.99
CA PHE A 166 -11.57 2.67 -6.54
C PHE A 166 -12.81 2.52 -7.43
N LYS A 167 -13.39 1.32 -7.44
CA LYS A 167 -14.56 1.02 -8.26
C LYS A 167 -15.50 0.12 -7.47
N LYS A 168 -16.81 0.35 -7.60
CA LYS A 168 -17.81 -0.57 -7.05
C LYS A 168 -17.75 -1.89 -7.81
N ASP A 169 -17.66 -2.99 -7.07
CA ASP A 169 -17.59 -4.35 -7.60
C ASP A 169 -18.67 -5.21 -6.92
N GLY A 170 -19.84 -5.31 -7.57
CA GLY A 170 -21.05 -5.87 -6.96
C GLY A 170 -21.54 -5.01 -5.79
N GLU A 171 -21.64 -5.61 -4.61
CA GLU A 171 -22.00 -4.93 -3.35
C GLU A 171 -20.76 -4.47 -2.57
N GLU A 172 -19.56 -4.73 -3.07
CA GLU A 172 -18.29 -4.36 -2.44
C GLU A 172 -17.55 -3.30 -3.27
N PHE A 173 -16.35 -2.92 -2.83
CA PHE A 173 -15.47 -2.01 -3.54
C PHE A 173 -14.13 -2.66 -3.82
N ALA A 174 -13.71 -2.51 -5.06
CA ALA A 174 -12.37 -2.80 -5.50
C ALA A 174 -11.48 -1.57 -5.31
N HIS A 175 -10.40 -1.70 -4.52
CA HIS A 175 -9.56 -0.56 -4.15
C HIS A 175 -8.09 -0.96 -3.94
N PRO A 176 -7.12 -0.05 -4.13
CA PRO A 176 -5.73 -0.30 -3.77
C PRO A 176 -5.55 -0.29 -2.25
N SER A 177 -4.42 -0.82 -1.78
CA SER A 177 -4.03 -0.74 -0.36
C SER A 177 -2.80 0.15 -0.20
N GLY A 178 -2.88 1.08 0.73
CA GLY A 178 -1.79 1.98 1.09
C GLY A 178 -2.30 3.18 1.88
N ILE A 179 -1.36 3.99 2.33
CA ILE A 179 -1.59 5.25 3.03
C ILE A 179 -0.85 6.38 2.33
N VAL A 180 -1.38 7.59 2.52
CA VAL A 180 -0.80 8.84 2.01
C VAL A 180 -0.29 9.65 3.19
N ILE A 181 0.96 10.08 3.11
CA ILE A 181 1.60 10.92 4.11
C ILE A 181 1.56 12.37 3.62
N LEU A 182 0.98 13.24 4.42
CA LEU A 182 0.73 14.63 4.11
C LEU A 182 1.55 15.54 5.04
N THR A 183 2.00 16.68 4.52
CA THR A 183 2.61 17.74 5.33
C THR A 183 1.55 18.44 6.20
N PRO A 184 1.95 19.25 7.20
CA PRO A 184 1.02 20.04 8.01
C PRO A 184 0.10 20.98 7.21
N GLU A 185 0.49 21.34 5.98
CA GLU A 185 -0.24 22.20 5.05
C GLU A 185 -1.16 21.41 4.09
N GLY A 186 -1.22 20.08 4.22
CA GLY A 186 -2.04 19.23 3.36
C GLY A 186 -1.40 18.92 2.01
N VAL A 187 -0.07 19.01 1.90
CA VAL A 187 0.66 18.65 0.67
C VAL A 187 1.06 17.18 0.72
N ILE A 188 0.90 16.46 -0.39
CA ILE A 188 1.24 15.05 -0.48
C ILE A 188 2.77 14.87 -0.50
N SER A 189 3.31 14.36 0.61
CA SER A 189 4.74 14.11 0.80
C SER A 189 5.15 12.73 0.32
N ARG A 190 4.36 11.68 0.61
CA ARG A 190 4.72 10.29 0.29
C ARG A 190 3.51 9.36 0.18
N TYR A 191 3.66 8.29 -0.60
CA TYR A 191 2.76 7.13 -0.60
C TYR A 191 3.48 5.92 0.00
N LEU A 192 2.81 5.21 0.91
CA LEU A 192 3.28 3.93 1.42
C LEU A 192 2.27 2.86 1.02
N TYR A 193 2.68 1.95 0.14
CA TYR A 193 1.82 0.92 -0.42
C TYR A 193 1.72 -0.33 0.45
N GLY A 194 0.62 -1.06 0.30
CA GLY A 194 0.37 -2.34 0.97
C GLY A 194 -0.47 -2.22 2.23
N VAL A 195 -0.35 -3.24 3.08
CA VAL A 195 -1.11 -3.36 4.35
C VAL A 195 -0.19 -3.58 5.55
N GLN A 196 1.13 -3.56 5.34
CA GLN A 196 2.15 -3.69 6.37
C GLN A 196 3.21 -2.63 6.11
N TYR A 197 3.62 -1.93 7.16
CA TYR A 197 4.51 -0.79 7.05
C TYR A 197 5.76 -1.02 7.93
N ASP A 198 6.96 -0.83 7.36
CA ASP A 198 8.20 -0.84 8.15
C ASP A 198 8.22 0.39 9.06
N PRO A 199 8.41 0.24 10.39
CA PRO A 199 8.38 1.36 11.34
C PRO A 199 9.40 2.45 11.05
N ARG A 200 10.57 2.11 10.50
CA ARG A 200 11.61 3.10 10.19
C ARG A 200 11.21 3.92 8.96
N ASN A 201 10.67 3.27 7.94
CA ASN A 201 10.16 3.97 6.75
C ASN A 201 8.97 4.86 7.11
N PHE A 202 8.01 4.35 7.89
CA PHE A 202 6.86 5.11 8.38
C PHE A 202 7.30 6.35 9.17
N LYS A 203 8.17 6.18 10.18
CA LYS A 203 8.72 7.28 10.97
C LYS A 203 9.48 8.29 10.12
N LEU A 204 10.34 7.83 9.21
CA LEU A 204 11.10 8.71 8.33
C LEU A 204 10.18 9.55 7.44
N SER A 205 9.15 8.94 6.86
CA SER A 205 8.19 9.64 6.01
C SER A 205 7.46 10.76 6.75
N LEU A 206 7.17 10.57 8.04
CA LEU A 206 6.53 11.58 8.87
C LEU A 206 7.49 12.71 9.26
N ILE A 207 8.75 12.41 9.57
CA ILE A 207 9.77 13.43 9.82
C ILE A 207 9.97 14.30 8.57
N GLU A 208 10.09 13.68 7.39
CA GLU A 208 10.20 14.40 6.13
C GLU A 208 8.98 15.29 5.87
N ALA A 209 7.77 14.74 6.05
CA ALA A 209 6.54 15.50 5.87
C ALA A 209 6.39 16.66 6.87
N SER A 210 6.82 16.49 8.13
CA SER A 210 6.83 17.57 9.13
C SER A 210 7.75 18.74 8.76
N GLU A 211 8.81 18.46 7.99
CA GLU A 211 9.73 19.47 7.47
C GLU A 211 9.28 20.03 6.11
N GLY A 212 8.08 19.67 5.64
CA GLY A 212 7.56 20.05 4.32
C GLY A 212 8.30 19.40 3.16
N LYS A 213 9.13 18.37 3.40
CA LYS A 213 9.86 17.68 2.34
C LYS A 213 8.92 16.74 1.61
N ILE A 214 8.92 16.86 0.29
CA ILE A 214 8.29 15.90 -0.60
C ILE A 214 9.32 14.81 -0.87
N GLY A 215 8.96 13.56 -0.56
CA GLY A 215 9.86 12.39 -0.43
C GLY A 215 11.27 12.63 -0.97
N SER A 216 12.26 12.78 -0.06
CA SER A 216 13.67 13.11 -0.33
C SER A 216 14.42 12.10 -1.21
N SER A 217 13.71 11.14 -1.78
CA SER A 217 14.18 9.99 -2.50
C SER A 217 13.58 9.91 -3.90
N GLU A 218 13.40 10.99 -4.65
CA GLU A 218 13.15 10.85 -6.10
C GLU A 218 14.31 10.05 -6.75
N LEU A 219 15.53 10.24 -6.25
CA LEU A 219 16.74 9.52 -6.65
C LEU A 219 16.82 8.09 -6.06
N LEU A 220 16.47 7.93 -4.79
CA LEU A 220 16.52 6.62 -4.10
C LEU A 220 15.34 5.73 -4.46
N ASN A 221 14.15 6.26 -4.69
CA ASN A 221 13.01 5.52 -5.25
C ASN A 221 13.33 5.10 -6.68
N LYS A 222 13.93 5.93 -7.55
CA LYS A 222 14.36 5.48 -8.89
C LYS A 222 15.37 4.32 -8.84
N VAL A 223 16.29 4.31 -7.88
CA VAL A 223 17.31 3.25 -7.73
C VAL A 223 16.77 2.01 -7.00
N LEU A 224 15.92 2.18 -5.99
CA LEU A 224 15.32 1.10 -5.22
C LEU A 224 14.18 0.43 -6.01
N MET A 225 13.36 1.19 -6.75
CA MET A 225 12.33 0.66 -7.66
C MET A 225 12.94 -0.09 -8.84
N PHE A 226 14.21 0.14 -9.15
CA PHE A 226 14.95 -0.67 -10.13
C PHE A 226 15.29 -2.07 -9.58
N CYS A 227 15.41 -2.23 -8.27
CA CYS A 227 15.87 -3.46 -7.62
C CYS A 227 14.78 -4.19 -6.80
N TYR A 228 13.73 -3.47 -6.38
CA TYR A 228 12.60 -3.96 -5.61
C TYR A 228 11.32 -3.35 -6.20
N GLN A 229 10.69 -4.05 -7.15
CA GLN A 229 9.28 -3.83 -7.39
C GLN A 229 8.54 -5.16 -7.51
N PHE A 230 7.77 -5.42 -6.45
CA PHE A 230 6.51 -6.13 -6.55
C PHE A 230 5.52 -5.14 -7.16
N ASP A 231 5.13 -5.39 -8.41
CA ASP A 231 4.10 -4.64 -9.12
C ASP A 231 2.96 -5.61 -9.46
N PRO A 232 1.77 -5.47 -8.86
CA PRO A 232 0.63 -6.29 -9.22
C PRO A 232 -0.13 -5.80 -10.47
N VAL A 233 0.15 -4.61 -11.04
CA VAL A 233 -0.73 -3.99 -12.06
C VAL A 233 -0.02 -3.36 -13.28
N GLY A 234 1.28 -3.06 -13.28
CA GLY A 234 1.94 -2.30 -14.35
C GLY A 234 3.05 -3.02 -15.14
N LYS A 235 2.70 -4.05 -15.93
CA LYS A 235 3.63 -4.87 -16.77
C LYS A 235 4.61 -4.10 -17.69
N ARG A 236 4.53 -2.78 -17.82
CA ARG A 236 5.43 -1.97 -18.66
C ARG A 236 6.79 -1.71 -18.02
N TYR A 237 6.87 -1.52 -16.70
CA TYR A 237 8.13 -1.19 -16.02
C TYR A 237 9.00 -2.44 -15.78
N ALA A 238 8.40 -3.58 -15.46
CA ALA A 238 9.09 -4.86 -15.33
C ALA A 238 9.80 -5.30 -16.63
N LEU A 239 9.16 -5.07 -17.79
CA LEU A 239 9.75 -5.39 -19.10
C LEU A 239 10.93 -4.47 -19.45
N ALA A 240 10.84 -3.19 -19.11
CA ALA A 240 11.94 -2.24 -19.31
C ALA A 240 13.16 -2.59 -18.43
N ALA A 241 12.94 -2.89 -17.15
CA ALA A 241 14.00 -3.30 -16.22
C ALA A 241 14.70 -4.58 -16.68
N LEU A 242 13.94 -5.60 -17.10
CA LEU A 242 14.50 -6.84 -17.65
C LEU A 242 15.34 -6.62 -18.91
N ASN A 243 14.96 -5.67 -19.77
CA ASN A 243 15.75 -5.33 -20.96
C ASN A 243 17.08 -4.65 -20.60
N VAL A 244 17.12 -3.83 -19.55
CA VAL A 244 18.37 -3.22 -19.05
C VAL A 244 19.28 -4.27 -18.42
N VAL A 245 18.74 -5.20 -17.62
CA VAL A 245 19.52 -6.33 -17.07
C VAL A 245 20.08 -7.21 -18.19
N LYS A 246 19.27 -7.54 -19.21
CA LYS A 246 19.72 -8.28 -20.39
C LYS A 246 20.82 -7.54 -21.15
N ALA A 247 20.70 -6.22 -21.31
CA ALA A 247 21.73 -5.39 -21.94
C ALA A 247 23.04 -5.42 -21.13
N GLY A 248 22.98 -5.25 -19.80
CA GLY A 248 24.14 -5.37 -18.92
C GLY A 248 24.80 -6.77 -18.97
N GLY A 249 23.99 -7.82 -19.03
CA GLY A 249 24.48 -9.20 -19.22
C GLY A 249 25.20 -9.39 -20.56
N MET A 250 24.64 -8.87 -21.66
CA MET A 250 25.28 -8.92 -22.98
C MET A 250 26.61 -8.17 -23.02
N VAL A 251 26.69 -6.99 -22.41
CA VAL A 251 27.94 -6.21 -22.31
C VAL A 251 28.99 -7.00 -21.53
N THR A 252 28.61 -7.59 -20.40
CA THR A 252 29.53 -8.40 -19.58
C THR A 252 30.07 -9.60 -20.36
N LEU A 253 29.20 -10.33 -21.07
CA LEU A 253 29.60 -11.43 -21.94
C LEU A 253 30.52 -10.97 -23.08
N ALA A 254 30.23 -9.85 -23.72
CA ALA A 254 31.05 -9.30 -24.80
C ALA A 254 32.46 -8.94 -24.30
N VAL A 255 32.58 -8.33 -23.12
CA VAL A 255 33.87 -8.01 -22.49
C VAL A 255 34.65 -9.30 -22.19
N LEU A 256 33.99 -10.30 -21.62
CA LEU A 256 34.62 -11.56 -21.23
C LEU A 256 35.10 -12.35 -22.46
N VAL A 257 34.28 -12.44 -23.51
CA VAL A 257 34.64 -13.08 -24.78
C VAL A 257 35.78 -12.33 -25.46
N THR A 258 35.73 -11.00 -25.50
CA THR A 258 36.80 -10.19 -26.09
C THR A 258 38.12 -10.39 -25.36
N PHE A 259 38.08 -10.39 -24.02
CA PHE A 259 39.24 -10.64 -23.18
C PHE A 259 39.86 -12.03 -23.43
N LEU A 260 39.05 -13.09 -23.45
CA LEU A 260 39.50 -14.45 -23.74
C LEU A 260 40.07 -14.59 -25.15
N CYS A 261 39.42 -13.99 -26.15
CA CYS A 261 39.92 -13.97 -27.54
C CYS A 261 41.27 -13.26 -27.67
N LEU A 262 41.46 -12.14 -26.98
CA LEU A 262 42.74 -11.43 -26.96
C LEU A 262 43.84 -12.28 -26.31
N MET A 263 43.53 -12.97 -25.21
CA MET A 263 44.48 -13.83 -24.51
C MET A 263 44.92 -15.02 -25.38
N TRP A 264 43.98 -15.74 -26.00
CA TRP A 264 44.31 -16.86 -26.90
C TRP A 264 45.07 -16.42 -28.16
N ARG A 265 44.81 -15.22 -28.68
CA ARG A 265 45.60 -14.67 -29.80
C ARG A 265 47.03 -14.32 -29.40
N ARG A 266 47.29 -13.95 -28.14
CA ARG A 266 48.65 -13.69 -27.64
C ARG A 266 49.41 -15.00 -27.43
N GLU A 267 48.75 -16.04 -26.93
CA GLU A 267 49.35 -17.36 -26.73
C GLU A 267 49.79 -18.00 -28.05
N LYS A 268 48.96 -17.93 -29.10
CA LYS A 268 49.30 -18.42 -30.45
C LYS A 268 50.41 -17.64 -31.16
N LYS A 269 50.87 -16.50 -30.62
CA LYS A 269 52.01 -15.73 -31.15
C LYS A 269 53.33 -16.07 -30.45
N ILE A 270 53.29 -16.85 -29.37
CA ILE A 270 54.45 -17.22 -28.54
C ILE A 270 54.91 -18.67 -28.84
N HIS A 271 54.19 -19.39 -29.69
CA HIS A 271 54.62 -20.65 -30.33
C HIS A 271 54.70 -20.43 -31.84
#